data_AF-A0A4Q3VI60-F1
#
_entry.id   AF-A0A4Q3VI60-F1
#
_cell.length_a   1.000
_cell.length_b   1.000
_cell.length_c   1.000
_cell.angle_alpha   90.00
_cell.angle_beta   90.00
_cell.angle_gamma   90.00
#
_symmetry.space_group_name_H-M   'P 1'
#
loop_
_entity.id
_entity.type
_entity.pdbx_description
1 polymer ?
#
loop_
_entity_poly.entity_id
_entity_poly.type
_entity_poly.pdbx_seq_one_letter_code
_entity_poly.pdbx_strand_id
1 'polypeptide(L)'
;MTLKRIFCTTMPITSPRRIQVAREFVRLGFGDAIDHDAPFSSHDFLTQVLTTTEAQAVIPVVAQYNAFDGNKVAQAIGRFKGRVSGWQFGSAGSPLLLAVFAYWTHQVDDTPPRTPSGRPFTEEERASLVDELRNVFLNELGADKFEQDPSTESKFGAWWD
;
A
#
# COMPACT_ATOMS: atom_id res chain seq x y z
N MET A 1 -9.38 -31.46 -18.06
CA MET A 1 -8.11 -30.70 -17.91
C MET A 1 -8.42 -29.24 -18.18
N THR A 2 -8.74 -28.48 -17.14
CA THR A 2 -9.09 -27.06 -17.28
C THR A 2 -7.82 -26.26 -17.03
N LEU A 3 -7.34 -25.56 -18.06
CA LEU A 3 -6.22 -24.62 -17.97
C LEU A 3 -6.50 -23.62 -16.85
N LYS A 4 -5.83 -23.78 -15.70
CA LYS A 4 -5.65 -22.70 -14.73
C LYS A 4 -4.86 -21.63 -15.47
N ARG A 5 -5.54 -20.57 -15.92
CA ARG A 5 -4.88 -19.31 -16.28
C ARG A 5 -4.11 -18.90 -15.03
N ILE A 6 -2.80 -19.12 -15.04
CA ILE A 6 -1.90 -18.46 -14.10
C ILE A 6 -2.04 -16.99 -14.47
N PHE A 7 -2.84 -16.25 -13.71
CA PHE A 7 -2.80 -14.81 -13.75
C PHE A 7 -1.38 -14.43 -13.31
N CYS A 8 -0.52 -14.21 -14.30
CA CYS A 8 0.69 -13.43 -14.10
C CYS A 8 0.18 -12.00 -13.87
N THR A 9 -0.17 -11.69 -12.62
CA THR A 9 -0.54 -10.35 -12.22
C THR A 9 0.66 -9.47 -12.53
N THR A 10 0.57 -8.66 -13.58
CA THR A 10 1.62 -7.70 -13.92
C THR A 10 1.83 -6.80 -12.71
N MET A 11 3.00 -6.94 -12.09
CA MET A 11 3.42 -6.10 -10.98
C MET A 11 3.36 -4.63 -11.40
N PRO A 12 2.93 -3.72 -10.51
CA PRO A 12 2.96 -2.30 -10.81
C PRO A 12 4.39 -1.88 -11.15
N ILE A 13 4.56 -1.25 -12.31
CA ILE A 13 5.84 -0.63 -12.70
C ILE A 13 5.77 0.83 -12.31
N THR A 14 6.80 1.31 -11.62
CA THR A 14 6.92 2.71 -11.22
C THR A 14 6.90 3.60 -12.46
N SER A 15 6.00 4.58 -12.48
CA SER A 15 5.92 5.57 -13.55
C SER A 15 5.66 6.97 -12.98
N PRO A 16 6.40 8.01 -13.38
CA PRO A 16 6.14 9.39 -12.94
C PRO A 16 4.70 9.83 -13.19
N ARG A 17 4.10 9.39 -14.32
CA ARG A 17 2.70 9.69 -14.65
C ARG A 17 1.73 9.00 -13.69
N ARG A 18 2.00 7.76 -13.28
CA ARG A 18 1.17 7.06 -12.28
C ARG A 18 1.26 7.72 -10.92
N ILE A 19 2.45 8.16 -10.51
CA ILE A 19 2.64 8.94 -9.28
C ILE A 19 1.77 10.20 -9.31
N GLN A 20 1.82 10.98 -10.40
CA GLN A 20 1.03 12.20 -10.52
C GLN A 20 -0.48 11.91 -10.40
N VAL A 21 -1.00 10.94 -11.15
CA VAL A 21 -2.42 10.57 -11.10
C VAL A 21 -2.83 10.08 -9.71
N ALA A 22 -2.00 9.26 -9.06
CA ALA A 22 -2.28 8.76 -7.72
C ALA A 22 -2.29 9.88 -6.67
N ARG A 23 -1.41 10.88 -6.80
CA ARG A 23 -1.41 12.06 -5.91
C ARG A 23 -2.69 12.87 -6.05
N GLU A 24 -3.13 13.16 -7.27
CA GLU A 24 -4.40 13.89 -7.46
C GLU A 24 -5.61 13.10 -6.95
N PHE A 25 -5.61 11.78 -7.14
CA PHE A 25 -6.66 10.91 -6.60
C PHE A 25 -6.71 10.93 -5.07
N VAL A 26 -5.56 10.92 -4.39
CA VAL A 26 -5.49 11.03 -2.93
C VAL A 26 -5.94 12.42 -2.45
N ARG A 27 -5.55 13.50 -3.13
CA ARG A 27 -6.02 14.87 -2.79
C ARG A 27 -7.54 14.95 -2.79
N LEU A 28 -8.18 14.46 -3.84
CA LEU A 28 -9.65 14.39 -3.94
C LEU A 28 -10.26 13.65 -2.76
N GLY A 29 -9.67 12.52 -2.38
CA GLY A 29 -10.23 11.68 -1.31
C GLY A 29 -10.08 12.26 0.10
N PHE A 30 -9.04 13.06 0.34
CA PHE A 30 -8.81 13.74 1.63
C PHE A 30 -9.33 15.18 1.69
N GLY A 31 -10.10 15.60 0.69
CA GLY A 31 -10.82 16.88 0.72
C GLY A 31 -9.95 18.11 0.42
N ASP A 32 -8.77 17.93 -0.17
CA ASP A 32 -8.12 19.04 -0.86
C ASP A 32 -9.02 19.41 -2.03
N ALA A 33 -9.68 20.56 -1.93
CA ALA A 33 -10.53 21.08 -2.98
C ALA A 33 -9.67 21.33 -4.22
N ILE A 34 -9.77 20.44 -5.23
CA ILE A 34 -9.21 20.69 -6.56
C ILE A 34 -9.86 21.95 -7.16
N ASP A 35 -11.13 22.20 -6.81
CA ASP A 35 -11.88 23.40 -7.11
C ASP A 35 -12.66 23.82 -5.85
N HIS A 36 -12.38 25.03 -5.34
CA HIS A 36 -13.06 25.57 -4.17
C HIS A 36 -14.54 25.88 -4.42
N ASP A 37 -14.94 26.09 -5.68
CA ASP A 37 -16.30 26.41 -6.08
C ASP A 37 -17.13 25.16 -6.45
N ALA A 38 -16.50 23.99 -6.49
CA ALA A 38 -17.13 22.69 -6.78
C ALA A 38 -16.59 21.59 -5.85
N PRO A 39 -17.00 21.56 -4.57
CA PRO A 39 -16.49 20.60 -3.61
C PRO A 39 -16.87 19.17 -4.01
N PHE A 40 -15.84 18.37 -4.31
CA PHE A 40 -15.97 16.95 -4.65
C PHE A 40 -14.94 16.16 -3.86
N SER A 41 -15.39 15.30 -2.95
CA SER A 41 -14.54 14.43 -2.14
C SER A 41 -15.13 13.02 -2.02
N SER A 42 -14.25 12.05 -1.75
CA SER A 42 -14.64 10.68 -1.40
C SER A 42 -13.87 10.25 -0.16
N HIS A 43 -14.53 10.19 0.99
CA HIS A 43 -13.89 9.80 2.26
C HIS A 43 -13.70 8.28 2.39
N ASP A 44 -14.21 7.50 1.44
CA ASP A 44 -14.00 6.07 1.31
C ASP A 44 -13.43 5.77 -0.08
N PHE A 45 -12.15 5.41 -0.12
CA PHE A 45 -11.43 5.07 -1.34
C PHE A 45 -10.12 4.36 -1.05
N LEU A 46 -9.63 3.59 -2.02
CA LEU A 46 -8.28 3.03 -2.02
C LEU A 46 -7.66 3.18 -3.41
N THR A 47 -6.38 3.51 -3.47
CA THR A 47 -5.63 3.46 -4.73
C THR A 47 -5.59 2.04 -5.28
N GLN A 48 -5.29 1.93 -6.57
CA GLN A 48 -4.70 0.68 -7.08
C GLN A 48 -3.39 0.36 -6.35
N VAL A 49 -2.90 -0.87 -6.51
CA VAL A 49 -1.61 -1.27 -5.92
C VAL A 49 -0.49 -0.42 -6.50
N LEU A 50 0.20 0.27 -5.59
CA LEU A 50 1.37 1.11 -5.81
C LEU A 50 2.63 0.32 -5.46
N THR A 51 3.71 0.53 -6.20
CA THR A 51 5.04 0.15 -5.72
C THR A 51 5.40 0.92 -4.45
N THR A 52 6.41 0.47 -3.68
CA THR A 52 6.91 1.26 -2.54
C THR A 52 7.33 2.65 -2.97
N THR A 53 8.03 2.79 -4.11
CA THR A 53 8.44 4.12 -4.63
C THR A 53 7.24 5.01 -4.97
N GLU A 54 6.18 4.46 -5.56
CA GLU A 54 4.96 5.22 -5.82
C GLU A 54 4.26 5.62 -4.52
N ALA A 55 4.12 4.69 -3.58
CA ALA A 55 3.51 4.95 -2.27
C ALA A 55 4.26 6.03 -1.49
N GLN A 56 5.60 6.01 -1.50
CA GLN A 56 6.45 7.02 -0.86
C GLN A 56 6.21 8.43 -1.41
N ALA A 57 5.86 8.56 -2.69
CA ALA A 57 5.54 9.84 -3.31
C ALA A 57 4.07 10.28 -3.08
N VAL A 58 3.19 9.34 -2.77
CA VAL A 58 1.74 9.56 -2.66
C VAL A 58 1.30 9.80 -1.21
N ILE A 59 1.78 9.01 -0.26
CA ILE A 59 1.41 9.09 1.17
C ILE A 59 1.61 10.51 1.75
N PRO A 60 2.71 11.24 1.48
CA PRO A 60 2.93 12.58 2.03
C PRO A 60 1.98 13.66 1.50
N VAL A 61 1.11 13.35 0.53
CA VAL A 61 0.03 14.26 0.13
C VAL A 61 -0.86 14.57 1.33
N VAL A 62 -1.08 13.59 2.21
CA VAL A 62 -1.71 13.80 3.51
C VAL A 62 -0.62 14.12 4.51
N ALA A 63 -0.48 15.39 4.89
CA ALA A 63 0.62 15.81 5.76
C ALA A 63 0.49 15.25 7.18
N GLN A 64 -0.66 15.48 7.82
CA GLN A 64 -0.97 15.03 9.17
C GLN A 64 -2.45 14.70 9.32
N TYR A 65 -2.76 13.69 10.14
CA TYR A 65 -4.12 13.35 10.58
C TYR A 65 -4.01 12.59 11.91
N ASN A 66 -4.49 13.14 13.02
CA ASN A 66 -4.26 12.57 14.36
C ASN A 66 -2.77 12.21 14.58
N ALA A 67 -2.46 10.93 14.83
CA ALA A 67 -1.09 10.43 14.97
C ALA A 67 -0.37 10.13 13.63
N PHE A 68 -1.12 10.10 12.51
CA PHE A 68 -0.55 9.88 11.18
C PHE A 68 0.31 11.08 10.76
N ASP A 69 1.53 10.79 10.35
CA ASP A 69 2.47 11.73 9.74
C ASP A 69 2.91 11.15 8.39
N GLY A 70 2.41 11.73 7.30
CA GLY A 70 2.60 11.17 5.95
C GLY A 70 4.07 11.05 5.55
N ASN A 71 4.93 11.96 6.01
CA ASN A 71 6.37 11.89 5.72
C ASN A 71 7.03 10.74 6.49
N LYS A 72 6.72 10.57 7.77
CA LYS A 72 7.26 9.46 8.58
C LYS A 72 6.81 8.11 8.04
N VAL A 73 5.51 7.98 7.72
CA VAL A 73 4.96 6.75 7.15
C VAL A 73 5.64 6.42 5.81
N ALA A 74 5.76 7.40 4.90
CA ALA A 74 6.45 7.22 3.63
C ALA A 74 7.92 6.77 3.81
N GLN A 75 8.65 7.36 4.75
CA GLN A 75 10.03 6.93 5.02
C GLN A 75 10.08 5.49 5.57
N ALA A 76 9.21 5.14 6.51
CA ALA A 76 9.20 3.84 7.16
C ALA A 76 8.86 2.70 6.20
N ILE A 77 7.92 2.88 5.26
CA ILE A 77 7.58 1.82 4.30
C ILE A 77 8.74 1.45 3.36
N GLY A 78 9.73 2.33 3.21
CA GLY A 78 10.95 2.06 2.45
C GLY A 78 11.71 0.83 2.96
N ARG A 79 11.60 0.50 4.25
CA ARG A 79 12.21 -0.70 4.88
C ARG A 79 11.68 -2.02 4.32
N PHE A 80 10.51 -1.99 3.68
CA PHE A 80 9.81 -3.17 3.16
C PHE A 80 9.85 -3.27 1.63
N LYS A 81 10.57 -2.37 0.95
CA LYS A 81 10.81 -2.45 -0.49
C LYS A 81 11.48 -3.79 -0.83
N GLY A 82 10.97 -4.50 -1.83
CA GLY A 82 11.42 -5.84 -2.23
C GLY A 82 10.88 -6.97 -1.36
N ARG A 83 9.99 -6.70 -0.41
CA ARG A 83 9.45 -7.69 0.54
C ARG A 83 7.93 -7.83 0.48
N VAL A 84 7.25 -6.79 0.02
CA VAL A 84 5.81 -6.78 -0.24
C VAL A 84 5.55 -6.75 -1.75
N SER A 85 4.35 -7.11 -2.19
CA SER A 85 3.93 -6.94 -3.59
C SER A 85 3.64 -5.47 -3.93
N GLY A 86 3.24 -4.69 -2.93
CA GLY A 86 3.00 -3.26 -3.05
C GLY A 86 2.08 -2.76 -1.95
N TRP A 87 1.51 -1.58 -2.17
CA TRP A 87 0.72 -0.84 -1.19
C TRP A 87 -0.57 -0.32 -1.80
N GLN A 88 -1.64 -0.26 -1.02
CA GLN A 88 -2.80 0.56 -1.37
C GLN A 88 -2.98 1.62 -0.29
N PHE A 89 -3.19 2.86 -0.68
CA PHE A 89 -3.38 3.96 0.24
C PHE A 89 -4.69 4.68 -0.07
N GLY A 90 -5.36 5.17 0.96
CA GLY A 90 -6.57 5.94 0.81
C GLY A 90 -7.21 6.25 2.15
N SER A 91 -8.53 6.32 2.16
CA SER A 91 -9.32 6.69 3.33
C SER A 91 -10.47 5.71 3.51
N ALA A 92 -10.79 5.39 4.76
CA ALA A 92 -12.01 4.69 5.15
C ALA A 92 -12.62 5.40 6.37
N GLY A 93 -12.86 6.71 6.22
CA GLY A 93 -13.15 7.64 7.33
C GLY A 93 -11.90 8.19 8.03
N SER A 94 -10.78 7.46 7.96
CA SER A 94 -9.45 7.82 8.43
C SER A 94 -8.39 7.32 7.44
N PRO A 95 -7.12 7.80 7.49
CA PRO A 95 -6.05 7.25 6.66
C PRO A 95 -5.93 5.73 6.81
N LEU A 96 -5.92 5.04 5.67
CA LEU A 96 -5.77 3.60 5.58
C LEU A 96 -4.62 3.26 4.64
N LEU A 97 -3.68 2.44 5.13
CA LEU A 97 -2.60 1.89 4.33
C LEU A 97 -2.62 0.36 4.38
N LEU A 98 -2.81 -0.27 3.23
CA LEU A 98 -2.78 -1.73 3.08
C LEU A 98 -1.43 -2.18 2.51
N ALA A 99 -0.74 -3.05 3.24
CA ALA A 99 0.38 -3.84 2.73
C ALA A 99 -0.16 -5.04 1.95
N VAL A 100 0.25 -5.19 0.68
CA VAL A 100 -0.16 -6.32 -0.17
C VAL A 100 0.97 -7.35 -0.21
N PHE A 101 0.69 -8.58 0.20
CA PHE A 101 1.68 -9.65 0.27
C PHE A 101 1.76 -10.44 -1.02
N ALA A 102 2.99 -10.71 -1.43
CA ALA A 102 3.27 -11.59 -2.55
C ALA A 102 3.04 -13.06 -2.14
N TYR A 103 2.53 -13.88 -3.06
CA TYR A 103 2.52 -15.33 -2.85
C TYR A 103 3.86 -15.94 -3.27
N TRP A 104 4.43 -15.47 -4.38
CA TRP A 104 5.71 -15.91 -4.89
C TRP A 104 6.79 -14.83 -4.72
N THR A 105 8.02 -15.26 -4.50
CA THR A 105 9.21 -14.39 -4.36
C THR A 105 9.49 -13.47 -5.56
N HIS A 106 8.98 -13.78 -6.75
CA HIS A 106 9.11 -12.92 -7.95
C HIS A 106 7.97 -11.90 -8.10
N GLN A 107 7.04 -11.86 -7.15
CA GLN A 107 5.89 -10.94 -7.12
C GLN A 107 6.07 -9.85 -6.06
N VAL A 108 7.28 -9.66 -5.53
CA VAL A 108 7.59 -8.52 -4.68
C VAL A 108 7.87 -7.30 -5.53
N ASP A 109 7.57 -6.11 -5.02
CA ASP A 109 7.87 -4.87 -5.69
C ASP A 109 9.38 -4.76 -5.95
N ASP A 110 9.77 -3.94 -6.94
CA ASP A 110 11.16 -3.86 -7.42
C ASP A 110 11.69 -5.10 -8.17
N THR A 111 10.90 -6.18 -8.30
CA THR A 111 11.29 -7.33 -9.14
C THR A 111 11.26 -6.95 -10.62
N PRO A 112 12.34 -7.17 -11.38
CA PRO A 112 12.35 -6.91 -12.82
C PRO A 112 11.28 -7.73 -13.57
N PRO A 113 10.68 -7.16 -14.63
CA PRO A 113 9.76 -7.89 -15.49
C PRO A 113 10.40 -9.18 -16.01
N ARG A 114 9.65 -10.29 -15.98
CA ARG A 114 10.09 -11.61 -16.49
C ARG A 114 11.19 -12.30 -15.68
N THR A 115 11.34 -11.94 -14.41
CA THR A 115 12.15 -12.74 -13.47
C THR A 115 11.64 -14.20 -13.47
N PRO A 116 12.55 -15.21 -13.50
CA PRO A 116 12.15 -16.62 -13.52
C PRO A 116 11.21 -16.98 -12.37
N SER A 117 10.49 -18.09 -12.53
CA SER A 117 9.59 -18.62 -11.51
C SER A 117 10.32 -18.78 -10.17
N GLY A 118 10.00 -17.90 -9.22
CA GLY A 118 10.50 -18.00 -7.84
C GLY A 118 9.86 -19.15 -7.06
N ARG A 119 10.16 -19.24 -5.76
CA ARG A 119 9.46 -20.12 -4.82
C ARG A 119 8.30 -19.40 -4.11
N PRO A 120 7.29 -20.12 -3.58
CA PRO A 120 6.33 -19.55 -2.66
C PRO A 120 7.03 -19.07 -1.38
N PHE A 121 6.48 -18.03 -0.76
CA PHE A 121 6.84 -17.69 0.62
C PHE A 121 6.30 -18.76 1.58
N THR A 122 7.07 -19.09 2.61
CA THR A 122 6.58 -19.96 3.69
C THR A 122 5.67 -19.18 4.65
N GLU A 123 4.93 -19.90 5.48
CA GLU A 123 4.07 -19.29 6.50
C GLU A 123 4.91 -18.52 7.53
N GLU A 124 6.08 -19.04 7.91
CA GLU A 124 7.00 -18.40 8.86
C GLU A 124 7.57 -17.09 8.31
N GLU A 125 7.93 -17.06 7.02
CA GLU A 125 8.39 -15.82 6.36
C GLU A 125 7.31 -14.75 6.35
N ARG A 126 6.07 -15.16 6.09
CA ARG A 126 4.91 -14.26 6.08
C ARG A 126 4.62 -13.76 7.49
N ALA A 127 4.58 -14.64 8.49
CA ALA A 127 4.35 -14.29 9.88
C ALA A 127 5.41 -13.31 10.40
N SER A 128 6.69 -13.58 10.11
CA SER A 128 7.80 -12.68 10.49
C SER A 128 7.66 -11.29 9.86
N LEU A 129 7.26 -11.21 8.58
CA LEU A 129 7.02 -9.92 7.93
C LEU A 129 5.80 -9.19 8.52
N VAL A 130 4.72 -9.91 8.82
CA VAL A 130 3.53 -9.35 9.48
C VAL A 130 3.87 -8.79 10.86
N ASP A 131 4.67 -9.49 11.65
CA ASP A 131 5.09 -9.04 12.98
C ASP A 131 5.98 -7.79 12.91
N GLU A 132 6.88 -7.73 11.93
CA GLU A 132 7.70 -6.54 11.70
C GLU A 132 6.85 -5.33 11.28
N LEU A 133 5.93 -5.53 10.32
CA LEU A 133 4.98 -4.49 9.91
C LEU A 133 4.13 -4.01 11.09
N ARG A 134 3.59 -4.95 11.89
CA ARG A 134 2.81 -4.66 13.08
C ARG A 134 3.59 -3.82 14.07
N ASN A 135 4.84 -4.19 14.36
CA ASN A 135 5.69 -3.42 15.26
C ASN A 135 5.93 -2.00 14.74
N VAL A 136 6.27 -1.86 13.46
CA VAL A 136 6.50 -0.53 12.86
C VAL A 136 5.23 0.33 12.91
N PHE A 137 4.08 -0.20 12.47
CA PHE A 137 2.86 0.59 12.40
C PHE A 137 2.31 0.95 13.77
N LEU A 138 2.21 -0.01 14.70
CA LEU A 138 1.62 0.23 16.01
C LEU A 138 2.56 0.98 16.95
N ASN A 139 3.85 0.63 16.97
CA ASN A 139 4.78 1.14 18.00
C ASN A 139 5.64 2.32 17.53
N GLU A 140 5.95 2.44 16.24
CA GLU A 140 6.79 3.53 15.71
C GLU A 140 5.97 4.63 15.02
N LEU A 141 4.87 4.27 14.34
CA LEU A 141 4.10 5.18 13.50
C LEU A 141 2.73 5.59 14.09
N GLY A 142 2.39 5.07 15.27
CA GLY A 142 1.19 5.47 16.00
C GLY A 142 -0.12 5.10 15.32
N ALA A 143 -0.15 4.02 14.53
CA ALA A 143 -1.41 3.46 14.04
C ALA A 143 -2.18 2.84 15.23
N ASP A 144 -3.50 3.01 15.27
CA ASP A 144 -4.35 2.46 16.32
C ASP A 144 -4.57 0.96 16.14
N LYS A 145 -4.60 0.52 14.88
CA LYS A 145 -4.91 -0.86 14.50
C LYS A 145 -4.03 -1.33 13.36
N PHE A 146 -3.67 -2.62 13.42
CA PHE A 146 -2.99 -3.32 12.33
C PHE A 146 -3.55 -4.74 12.19
N GLU A 147 -4.34 -5.00 11.18
CA GLU A 147 -5.16 -6.22 11.07
C GLU A 147 -5.23 -6.73 9.64
N GLN A 148 -5.58 -8.00 9.49
CA GLN A 148 -5.78 -8.61 8.18
C GLN A 148 -7.05 -8.05 7.53
N ASP A 149 -6.99 -7.76 6.23
CA ASP A 149 -8.17 -7.32 5.48
C ASP A 149 -9.18 -8.48 5.38
N PRO A 150 -10.45 -8.30 5.81
CA PRO A 150 -11.43 -9.37 5.82
C PRO A 150 -11.80 -9.87 4.40
N SER A 151 -11.53 -9.08 3.36
CA SER A 151 -11.78 -9.45 1.97
C SER A 151 -10.70 -10.35 1.38
N THR A 152 -9.52 -10.44 2.01
CA THR A 152 -8.41 -11.25 1.47
C THR A 152 -7.33 -11.58 2.49
N GLU A 153 -6.85 -12.81 2.44
CA GLU A 153 -5.73 -13.25 3.29
C GLU A 153 -4.38 -12.59 2.94
N SER A 154 -4.31 -11.91 1.79
CA SER A 154 -3.07 -11.36 1.24
C SER A 154 -2.82 -9.90 1.61
N LYS A 155 -3.66 -9.28 2.42
CA LYS A 155 -3.51 -7.86 2.78
C LYS A 155 -3.62 -7.64 4.28
N PHE A 156 -2.81 -6.72 4.78
CA PHE A 156 -2.90 -6.22 6.14
C PHE A 156 -2.98 -4.70 6.12
N GLY A 157 -3.92 -4.13 6.86
CA GLY A 157 -4.16 -2.69 6.93
C GLY A 157 -3.65 -2.07 8.21
N ALA A 158 -3.22 -0.82 8.12
CA ALA A 158 -2.99 0.08 9.24
C ALA A 158 -4.01 1.23 9.19
N TRP A 159 -4.62 1.56 10.34
CA TRP A 159 -5.59 2.65 10.51
C TRP A 159 -5.12 3.65 11.56
N TRP A 160 -5.42 4.93 11.34
CA TRP A 160 -5.15 6.04 12.27
C TRP A 160 -6.45 6.79 12.56
N ASP A 161 -7.27 6.24 13.45
CA ASP A 161 -8.63 6.71 13.74
C ASP A 161 -8.64 8.00 14.59
#